data_AF-A0A3B0YNH9-F1
#
_entry.id   AF-A0A3B0YNH9-F1
#
_cell.length_a   1.000
_cell.length_b   1.000
_cell.length_c   1.000
_cell.angle_alpha   90.00
_cell.angle_beta   90.00
_cell.angle_gamma   90.00
#
_symmetry.space_group_name_H-M   'P 1'
#
loop_
_entity.id
_entity.type
_entity.pdbx_description
1 polymer ?
#
loop_
_entity_poly.entity_id
_entity_poly.type
_entity_poly.pdbx_seq_one_letter_code
_entity_poly.pdbx_strand_id
1 'polypeptide(L)'
;MGYEIGIPENSLPVLKSGQHYWKDLVGLQVQNADGEDFGKVDHLLETGANDVLVVKGERERLIPFVMQKVIVEVDLEQGLIRVDWDRNF
;
A
#
# COMPACT_ATOMS: atom_id res chain seq x y z
N MET A 1 7.43 6.63 29.41
CA MET A 1 6.05 6.39 28.94
C MET A 1 5.96 6.99 27.54
N GLY A 2 6.03 6.18 26.47
CA GLY A 2 6.04 6.68 25.10
C GLY A 2 5.83 5.54 24.11
N TYR A 3 4.56 5.31 23.80
CA TYR A 3 3.98 4.51 22.71
C TYR A 3 4.77 3.28 22.24
N GLU A 4 4.33 2.10 22.70
CA GLU A 4 4.52 0.86 21.96
C GLU A 4 3.70 0.94 20.68
N ILE A 5 4.36 1.23 19.56
CA ILE A 5 3.78 0.92 18.25
C ILE A 5 3.90 -0.59 18.10
N GLY A 6 2.85 -1.28 18.54
CA GLY A 6 2.70 -2.72 18.34
C GLY A 6 2.52 -2.98 16.85
N ILE A 7 3.61 -3.36 16.18
CA ILE A 7 3.52 -4.03 14.89
C ILE A 7 3.11 -5.47 15.21
N PRO A 8 1.87 -5.92 14.91
CA PRO A 8 1.55 -7.32 15.04
C PRO A 8 2.53 -8.12 14.16
N GLU A 9 3.04 -9.21 14.71
CA GLU A 9 4.04 -10.11 14.12
C GLU A 9 3.56 -10.83 12.82
N ASN A 10 2.46 -10.38 12.22
CA ASN A 10 2.14 -10.58 10.80
C ASN A 10 2.93 -9.61 9.90
N SER A 11 4.13 -9.19 10.37
CA SER A 11 5.08 -8.38 9.66
C SER A 11 5.30 -9.02 8.31
N LEU A 12 4.74 -8.36 7.29
CA LEU A 12 4.84 -8.68 5.88
C LEU A 12 6.16 -9.39 5.65
N PRO A 13 6.11 -10.69 5.31
CA PRO A 13 7.30 -11.50 5.38
C PRO A 13 8.32 -10.80 4.49
N VAL A 14 9.46 -10.45 5.09
CA VAL A 14 10.62 -9.87 4.40
C VAL A 14 11.22 -11.00 3.55
N LEU A 15 10.42 -11.51 2.62
CA LEU A 15 10.75 -12.61 1.76
C LEU A 15 11.42 -11.98 0.55
N LYS A 16 12.56 -12.56 0.25
CA LYS A 16 13.44 -12.33 -0.89
C LYS A 16 12.75 -12.59 -2.26
N SER A 17 11.45 -12.34 -2.38
CA SER A 17 10.59 -12.69 -3.50
C SER A 17 9.43 -11.68 -3.61
N GLY A 18 9.75 -10.40 -3.87
CA GLY A 18 8.76 -9.32 -4.06
C GLY A 18 7.69 -9.64 -5.13
N GLN A 19 7.99 -10.53 -6.08
CA GLN A 19 7.10 -10.88 -7.19
C GLN A 19 5.78 -11.57 -6.81
N HIS A 20 5.75 -12.37 -5.73
CA HIS A 20 4.52 -13.08 -5.36
C HIS A 20 3.52 -12.14 -4.70
N TYR A 21 4.02 -11.27 -3.81
CA TYR A 21 3.20 -10.35 -3.04
C TYR A 21 2.50 -9.29 -3.90
N TRP A 22 3.15 -8.82 -4.97
CA TRP A 22 2.56 -7.83 -5.87
C TRP A 22 1.26 -8.29 -6.52
N LYS A 23 1.16 -9.58 -6.87
CA LYS A 23 -0.07 -10.12 -7.46
C LYS A 23 -1.23 -10.13 -6.46
N ASP A 24 -0.95 -10.34 -5.19
CA ASP A 24 -1.95 -10.35 -4.12
C ASP A 24 -2.43 -8.93 -3.79
N LEU A 25 -1.62 -7.90 -4.10
CA LEU A 25 -2.00 -6.49 -3.95
C LEU A 25 -2.92 -6.00 -5.08
N VAL A 26 -2.84 -6.60 -6.27
CA VAL A 26 -3.68 -6.17 -7.40
C VAL A 26 -5.15 -6.46 -7.10
N GLY A 27 -5.98 -5.44 -7.26
CA GLY A 27 -7.41 -5.49 -6.96
C GLY A 27 -7.77 -5.07 -5.52
N LEU A 28 -6.79 -4.87 -4.64
CA LEU A 28 -7.05 -4.36 -3.30
C LEU A 28 -7.49 -2.89 -3.34
N GLN A 29 -8.37 -2.53 -2.41
CA GLN A 29 -8.85 -1.17 -2.25
C GLN A 29 -7.77 -0.33 -1.56
N VAL A 30 -7.60 0.93 -1.98
CA VAL A 30 -6.60 1.83 -1.42
C VAL A 30 -7.30 3.02 -0.80
N GLN A 31 -7.06 3.25 0.49
CA GLN A 31 -7.60 4.37 1.24
C GLN A 31 -6.51 5.13 1.98
N ASN A 32 -6.72 6.43 2.22
CA ASN A 32 -5.82 7.17 3.10
C ASN A 32 -6.16 7.00 4.60
N ALA A 33 -5.34 7.61 5.46
CA ALA A 33 -5.56 7.64 6.90
C ALA A 33 -6.90 8.32 7.29
N ASP A 34 -7.38 9.27 6.48
CA ASP A 34 -8.67 9.94 6.64
C ASP A 34 -9.88 9.11 6.16
N GLY A 35 -9.65 7.92 5.58
CA GLY A 35 -10.69 7.04 5.04
C GLY A 35 -11.22 7.44 3.66
N GLU A 36 -10.53 8.34 2.96
CA GLU A 36 -10.82 8.65 1.56
C GLU A 36 -10.39 7.49 0.66
N ASP A 37 -11.28 7.11 -0.25
CA ASP A 37 -11.04 6.08 -1.23
C ASP A 37 -10.29 6.62 -2.46
N PHE A 38 -9.18 5.99 -2.79
CA PHE A 38 -8.40 6.28 -4.00
C PHE A 38 -8.71 5.33 -5.15
N GLY A 39 -9.44 4.25 -4.89
CA GLY A 39 -9.80 3.23 -5.85
C GLY A 39 -9.11 1.91 -5.54
N LYS A 40 -8.78 1.16 -6.59
CA LYS A 40 -8.15 -0.16 -6.45
C LYS A 40 -6.79 -0.21 -7.13
N VAL A 41 -5.91 -1.06 -6.61
CA VAL A 41 -4.62 -1.34 -7.25
C VAL A 41 -4.88 -2.00 -8.60
N ASP A 42 -4.38 -1.40 -9.68
CA ASP A 42 -4.47 -1.94 -11.03
C ASP A 42 -3.23 -2.79 -11.34
N HIS A 43 -2.04 -2.24 -11.09
CA HIS A 43 -0.77 -2.94 -11.23
C HIS A 43 0.33 -2.22 -10.44
N LEU A 44 1.52 -2.82 -10.39
CA LEU A 44 2.71 -2.20 -9.83
C LEU A 44 3.71 -1.90 -10.94
N LEU A 45 4.37 -0.74 -10.85
CA LEU A 45 5.44 -0.32 -11.73
C LEU A 45 6.77 -0.41 -10.98
N GLU A 46 7.64 -1.29 -11.45
CA GLU A 46 9.01 -1.44 -10.93
C GLU A 46 9.89 -0.37 -11.60
N THR A 47 10.22 0.71 -10.87
CA THR A 47 11.02 1.83 -11.41
C THR A 47 12.53 1.67 -11.21
N GLY A 48 12.96 0.53 -10.67
CA GLY A 48 14.36 0.21 -10.34
C GLY A 48 14.88 0.85 -9.05
N ALA A 49 14.24 1.91 -8.54
CA ALA A 49 14.56 2.51 -7.24
C ALA A 49 13.54 2.10 -6.17
N ASN A 50 12.26 2.33 -6.42
CA ASN A 50 11.15 1.87 -5.59
C ASN A 50 10.00 1.41 -6.48
N ASP A 51 9.21 0.46 -6.01
CA ASP A 51 7.98 0.08 -6.67
C ASP A 51 6.95 1.21 -6.54
N VAL A 52 6.09 1.35 -7.54
CA VAL A 52 5.00 2.33 -7.56
C VAL A 52 3.69 1.59 -7.74
N LEU A 53 2.77 1.73 -6.78
CA LEU A 53 1.39 1.27 -6.93
C LEU A 53 0.65 2.18 -7.89
N VAL A 54 0.12 1.57 -8.94
CA VAL A 54 -0.83 2.23 -9.84
C VAL A 54 -2.23 1.94 -9.32
N VAL A 55 -2.89 2.98 -8.82
CA VAL A 55 -4.24 2.89 -8.27
C VAL A 55 -5.20 3.56 -9.24
N LYS A 56 -6.24 2.83 -9.66
CA LYS A 56 -7.32 3.35 -10.48
C LYS A 56 -8.59 3.51 -9.66
N GLY A 57 -9.02 4.75 -9.54
CA GLY A 57 -10.33 5.14 -9.00
C GLY A 57 -10.94 6.22 -9.88
N GLU A 58 -11.37 7.33 -9.28
CA GLU A 58 -11.80 8.53 -10.03
C GLU A 58 -10.70 9.07 -10.95
N ARG A 59 -9.44 8.95 -10.52
CA ARG A 59 -8.25 9.23 -11.32
C ARG A 59 -7.21 8.15 -11.08
N GLU A 60 -6.32 7.98 -12.04
CA GLU A 60 -5.12 7.17 -11.87
C GLU A 60 -4.14 7.91 -10.94
N ARG A 61 -3.59 7.19 -9.97
CA ARG A 61 -2.59 7.70 -9.02
C ARG A 61 -1.41 6.76 -8.97
N LEU A 62 -0.22 7.36 -8.87
CA LEU A 62 1.06 6.67 -8.76
C LEU A 62 1.57 6.85 -7.34
N ILE A 63 1.36 5.83 -6.50
CA ILE A 63 1.69 5.87 -5.08
C ILE A 63 2.98 5.07 -4.88
N PRO A 64 4.09 5.70 -4.46
CA PRO A 64 5.32 4.98 -4.15
C PRO A 64 5.08 3.94 -3.05
N PHE A 65 5.43 2.68 -3.30
CA PHE A 65 5.27 1.59 -2.35
C PHE A 65 6.41 1.59 -1.33
N VAL A 66 6.43 2.61 -0.48
CA VAL A 66 7.43 2.76 0.59
C VAL A 66 6.76 2.44 1.92
N MET A 67 7.05 1.25 2.44
CA MET A 67 6.57 0.80 3.76
C MET A 67 6.94 1.81 4.86
N GLN A 68 6.03 2.02 5.81
CA GLN A 68 6.17 2.92 6.97
C GLN A 68 6.31 4.41 6.63
N LYS A 69 6.36 4.78 5.34
CA LYS A 69 6.43 6.18 4.89
C LYS A 69 5.22 6.60 4.08
N VAL A 70 4.81 5.76 3.14
CA VAL A 70 3.64 5.98 2.29
C VAL A 70 2.61 4.89 2.56
N ILE A 71 3.04 3.63 2.68
CA ILE A 71 2.14 2.53 3.03
C ILE A 71 2.13 2.40 4.55
N VAL A 72 0.95 2.65 5.14
CA VAL A 72 0.73 2.56 6.58
C VAL A 72 0.42 1.13 6.97
N GLU A 73 -0.49 0.48 6.23
CA GLU A 73 -0.96 -0.86 6.54
C GLU A 73 -1.43 -1.57 5.26
N VAL A 74 -1.25 -2.88 5.22
CA VAL A 74 -1.84 -3.75 4.19
C VAL A 74 -2.61 -4.86 4.88
N ASP A 75 -3.92 -4.86 4.68
CA ASP A 75 -4.83 -5.88 5.16
C ASP A 75 -5.29 -6.74 3.97
N LEU A 76 -4.66 -7.90 3.81
CA LEU A 76 -5.02 -8.85 2.76
C LEU A 76 -6.34 -9.57 3.04
N GLU A 77 -6.76 -9.68 4.30
CA GLU A 77 -8.00 -10.36 4.68
C GLU A 77 -9.23 -9.52 4.31
N GLN A 78 -9.16 -8.21 4.58
CA GLN A 78 -10.18 -7.25 4.17
C GLN A 78 -9.99 -6.76 2.72
N GLY A 79 -8.80 -6.98 2.16
CA GLY A 79 -8.43 -6.53 0.84
C GLY A 79 -8.28 -5.00 0.74
N LEU A 80 -7.69 -4.40 1.77
CA LEU A 80 -7.53 -2.95 1.94
C LEU A 80 -6.06 -2.58 2.17
N ILE A 81 -5.60 -1.53 1.51
CA ILE A 81 -4.29 -0.90 1.72
C ILE A 81 -4.54 0.50 2.26
N ARG A 82 -3.99 0.78 3.46
CA ARG A 82 -3.97 2.12 4.03
C ARG A 82 -2.68 2.83 3.66
N VAL A 83 -2.81 4.01 3.09
CA VAL A 83 -1.68 4.86 2.70
C VAL A 83 -1.73 6.20 3.43
N ASP A 84 -0.58 6.79 3.67
CA ASP A 84 -0.44 8.18 4.07
C ASP A 84 -0.12 8.98 2.81
N TRP A 85 -1.16 9.28 2.04
CA TRP A 85 -1.06 9.99 0.77
C TRP A 85 -2.13 11.05 0.69
N ASP A 86 -1.72 12.27 0.32
CA ASP A 86 -2.63 13.40 0.21
C ASP A 86 -3.43 13.30 -1.10
N ARG A 87 -4.74 13.51 -1.02
CA ARG A 87 -5.61 13.42 -2.20
C ARG A 87 -5.19 14.40 -3.28
N ASN A 88 -4.55 15.53 -2.98
CA ASN A 88 -4.19 16.55 -3.97
C ASN A 88 -2.95 16.23 -4.81
N PHE A 89 -2.18 15.18 -4.48
CA PHE A 89 -0.99 14.78 -5.23
C PHE A 89 -1.29 13.85 -6.41
#